data_AF-A0A847EJJ2-F1
#
_entry.id   AF-A0A847EJJ2-F1
#
_cell.length_a   1.000
_cell.length_b   1.000
_cell.length_c   1.000
_cell.angle_alpha   90.00
_cell.angle_beta   90.00
_cell.angle_gamma   90.00
#
_symmetry.space_group_name_H-M   'P 1'
#
loop_
_entity.id
_entity.type
_entity.pdbx_description
1 polymer ?
#
loop_
_entity_poly.entity_id
_entity_poly.type
_entity_poly.pdbx_seq_one_letter_code
_entity_poly.pdbx_strand_id
1 'polypeptide(L)'
;MRRICMTVLFLLTLSALIFGAISCKSEEDSVRDYADPATEAMLKGMSDSDYDQYIEHANDAFKAALTEEMFDLSAAQINSQLGAFKSIEYTSYEDQEGLVIVHYTAKYEKMEVGIRMVFDSDKLIAGQWFE
;
A
#
# COMPACT_ATOMS: atom_id res chain seq x y z
N MET A 1 23.78 52.43 21.20
CA MET A 1 24.68 51.33 20.79
C MET A 1 24.42 50.00 21.53
N ARG A 2 24.01 49.99 22.81
CA ARG A 2 23.74 48.75 23.58
C ARG A 2 22.45 47.97 23.24
N ARG A 3 21.47 48.60 22.57
CA ARG A 3 20.16 47.97 22.25
C ARG A 3 20.15 47.20 20.92
N ILE A 4 21.10 47.48 20.02
CA ILE A 4 21.18 46.83 18.70
C ILE A 4 21.87 45.46 18.80
N CYS A 5 22.84 45.28 19.70
CA CYS A 5 23.46 43.97 19.97
C CYS A 5 22.47 42.93 20.52
N MET A 6 21.48 43.35 21.31
CA MET A 6 20.56 42.42 21.98
C MET A 6 19.51 41.85 21.03
N THR A 7 19.12 42.60 20.00
CA THR A 7 18.17 42.14 18.98
C THR A 7 18.82 41.21 17.95
N VAL A 8 20.10 41.43 17.63
CA VAL A 8 20.86 40.55 16.72
C VAL A 8 21.19 39.20 17.38
N LEU A 9 21.41 39.19 18.70
CA LEU A 9 21.68 37.95 19.44
C LEU A 9 20.43 37.05 19.58
N PHE A 10 19.22 37.64 19.56
CA PHE A 10 17.96 36.89 19.64
C PHE A 10 17.50 36.35 18.27
N LEU A 11 17.96 36.95 17.16
CA LEU A 11 17.65 36.47 15.81
C LEU A 11 18.56 35.31 15.36
N LEU A 12 19.75 35.17 15.97
CA LEU A 12 20.70 34.09 15.64
C LEU A 12 20.37 32.74 16.33
N THR A 13 19.56 32.74 17.40
CA THR A 13 19.17 31.51 18.11
C THR A 13 17.95 30.81 17.50
N LEU A 14 17.18 31.48 16.64
CA LEU A 14 15.99 30.89 16.00
C LEU A 14 16.32 30.07 14.74
N SER A 15 17.53 30.20 14.19
CA SER A 15 17.95 29.48 12.97
C SER A 15 18.47 28.06 13.23
N ALA A 16 18.62 27.62 14.49
CA ALA A 16 19.20 26.32 14.83
C ALA A 16 18.17 25.18 15.00
N LEU A 17 16.87 25.44 14.83
CA LEU A 17 15.80 24.45 15.03
C LEU A 17 15.30 23.79 13.72
N ILE A 18 15.91 24.10 12.57
CA ILE A 18 15.57 23.50 11.27
C ILE A 18 16.67 22.52 10.83
N PHE A 19 17.31 21.83 11.79
CA PHE A 19 18.05 20.61 11.47
C PHE A 19 17.04 19.47 11.46
N GLY A 20 16.60 19.14 10.24
CA GLY A 20 15.55 18.18 9.97
C GLY A 20 15.70 16.90 10.76
N ALA A 21 14.59 16.48 11.37
CA ALA A 21 14.41 15.10 11.73
C ALA A 21 14.56 14.29 10.45
N ILE A 22 15.75 13.70 10.27
CA ILE A 22 15.94 12.58 9.35
C ILE A 22 15.04 11.49 9.96
N SER A 23 13.83 11.37 9.43
CA SER A 23 12.94 10.28 9.75
C SER A 23 13.63 9.02 9.25
N CYS A 24 14.27 8.29 10.17
CA CYS A 24 14.80 6.97 9.89
C CYS A 24 13.58 6.05 9.77
N LYS A 25 13.03 6.01 8.56
CA LYS A 25 11.85 5.23 8.22
C LYS A 25 12.22 3.74 8.35
N SER A 26 11.37 2.94 8.98
CA SER A 26 11.65 1.52 9.15
C SER A 26 11.56 0.78 7.80
N GLU A 27 12.14 -0.42 7.73
CA GLU A 27 12.00 -1.28 6.55
C GLU A 27 10.52 -1.62 6.31
N GLU A 28 9.76 -1.93 7.36
CA GLU A 28 8.31 -2.12 7.30
C GLU A 28 7.60 -0.91 6.68
N ASP A 29 7.85 0.29 7.20
CA ASP A 29 7.24 1.50 6.67
C ASP A 29 7.57 1.68 5.17
N SER A 30 8.77 1.26 4.75
CA SER A 30 9.23 1.37 3.36
C SER A 30 8.58 0.34 2.44
N VAL A 31 8.25 -0.84 2.97
CA VAL A 31 7.42 -1.85 2.29
C VAL A 31 5.99 -1.34 2.12
N ARG A 32 5.41 -0.85 3.21
CA ARG A 32 4.02 -0.38 3.25
C ARG A 32 3.75 0.82 2.35
N ASP A 33 4.75 1.69 2.13
CA ASP A 33 4.62 2.84 1.22
C ASP A 33 4.19 2.48 -0.20
N TYR A 34 4.60 1.32 -0.70
CA TYR A 34 4.17 0.85 -2.01
C TYR A 34 3.08 -0.22 -1.91
N ALA A 35 3.13 -1.08 -0.89
CA ALA A 35 2.26 -2.23 -0.79
C ALA A 35 0.82 -1.85 -0.39
N ASP A 36 0.65 -0.93 0.57
CA ASP A 36 -0.66 -0.52 1.08
C ASP A 36 -1.50 0.12 -0.06
N PRO A 37 -1.05 1.18 -0.76
CA PRO A 37 -1.84 1.80 -1.83
C PRO A 37 -2.08 0.87 -3.02
N ALA A 38 -1.11 0.03 -3.40
CA ALA A 38 -1.29 -0.93 -4.50
C ALA A 38 -2.34 -1.99 -4.17
N THR A 39 -2.34 -2.48 -2.93
CA THR A 39 -3.33 -3.45 -2.43
C THR A 39 -4.72 -2.81 -2.35
N GLU A 40 -4.83 -1.59 -1.82
CA GLU A 40 -6.12 -0.88 -1.78
C GLU A 40 -6.69 -0.64 -3.18
N ALA A 41 -5.87 -0.18 -4.12
CA ALA A 41 -6.28 0.03 -5.51
C ALA A 41 -6.77 -1.29 -6.13
N MET A 42 -6.01 -2.37 -6.00
CA MET A 42 -6.39 -3.67 -6.54
C MET A 42 -7.72 -4.17 -5.93
N LEU A 43 -7.86 -4.21 -4.60
CA LEU A 43 -9.09 -4.70 -3.97
C LEU A 43 -10.30 -3.80 -4.24
N LYS A 44 -10.08 -2.48 -4.38
CA LYS A 44 -11.11 -1.55 -4.80
C LYS A 44 -11.54 -1.79 -6.26
N GLY A 45 -10.59 -2.01 -7.17
CA GLY A 45 -10.90 -2.36 -8.56
C GLY A 45 -11.72 -3.64 -8.66
N MET A 46 -11.39 -4.67 -7.87
CA MET A 46 -12.20 -5.88 -7.78
C MET A 46 -13.62 -5.60 -7.26
N SER A 47 -13.75 -4.80 -6.20
CA SER A 47 -15.05 -4.44 -5.62
C SER A 47 -15.91 -3.64 -6.59
N ASP A 48 -15.31 -2.73 -7.35
CA ASP A 48 -16.02 -1.84 -8.27
C ASP A 48 -16.21 -2.46 -9.67
N SER A 49 -15.71 -3.68 -9.88
CA SER A 49 -15.66 -4.34 -11.20
C SER A 49 -14.92 -3.49 -12.24
N ASP A 50 -13.83 -2.84 -11.81
CA ASP A 50 -12.93 -2.03 -12.62
C ASP A 50 -11.64 -2.83 -12.88
N TYR A 51 -11.56 -3.44 -14.07
CA TYR A 51 -10.42 -4.26 -14.48
C TYR A 51 -9.12 -3.45 -14.56
N ASP A 52 -9.18 -2.25 -15.12
CA ASP A 52 -7.99 -1.40 -15.31
C ASP A 52 -7.39 -1.01 -13.96
N GLN A 53 -8.23 -0.64 -12.98
CA GLN A 53 -7.79 -0.38 -11.62
C GLN A 53 -7.28 -1.66 -10.93
N TYR A 54 -7.93 -2.81 -11.16
CA TYR A 54 -7.49 -4.09 -10.58
C TYR A 54 -6.05 -4.44 -10.96
N ILE A 55 -5.67 -4.19 -12.22
CA ILE A 55 -4.34 -4.53 -12.74
C ILE A 55 -3.34 -3.37 -12.74
N GLU A 56 -3.71 -2.17 -12.28
CA GLU A 56 -2.89 -0.95 -12.39
C GLU A 56 -1.45 -1.17 -11.88
N HIS A 57 -1.34 -1.76 -10.68
CA HIS A 57 -0.08 -2.04 -10.00
C HIS A 57 0.44 -3.46 -10.18
N ALA A 58 -0.17 -4.25 -11.05
CA ALA A 58 0.26 -5.62 -11.31
C ALA A 58 1.42 -5.68 -12.31
N ASN A 59 2.27 -6.68 -12.16
CA ASN A 59 3.33 -6.94 -13.12
C ASN A 59 2.80 -7.63 -14.39
N ASP A 60 3.64 -7.70 -15.41
CA ASP A 60 3.25 -8.24 -16.72
C ASP A 60 2.85 -9.73 -16.65
N ALA A 61 3.48 -10.50 -15.76
CA ALA A 61 3.16 -11.91 -15.59
C ALA A 61 1.77 -12.12 -14.99
N PHE A 62 1.41 -11.34 -13.97
CA PHE A 62 0.08 -11.36 -13.36
C PHE A 62 -0.99 -10.92 -14.38
N LYS A 63 -0.73 -9.82 -15.09
CA LYS A 63 -1.60 -9.31 -16.17
C LYS A 63 -1.83 -10.37 -17.26
N ALA A 64 -0.78 -11.04 -17.71
CA ALA A 64 -0.87 -12.05 -18.75
C ALA A 64 -1.63 -13.32 -18.30
N ALA A 65 -1.63 -13.62 -17.00
CA ALA A 65 -2.35 -14.76 -16.44
C ALA A 65 -3.86 -14.50 -16.24
N LEU A 66 -4.29 -13.24 -16.31
CA LEU A 66 -5.65 -12.82 -16.02
C LEU A 66 -6.37 -12.29 -17.27
N THR A 67 -7.40 -13.01 -17.69
CA THR A 67 -8.33 -12.49 -18.71
C THR A 67 -9.40 -11.61 -18.07
N GLU A 68 -9.95 -10.67 -18.84
CA GLU A 68 -11.07 -9.82 -18.39
C GLU A 68 -12.30 -10.68 -18.00
N GLU A 69 -12.59 -11.76 -18.75
CA GLU A 69 -13.66 -12.70 -18.39
C GLU A 69 -13.44 -13.38 -17.03
N MET A 70 -12.21 -13.82 -16.75
CA MET A 70 -11.86 -14.41 -15.44
C MET A 70 -11.99 -13.37 -14.32
N PHE A 71 -11.61 -12.12 -14.59
CA PHE A 71 -11.80 -11.02 -13.66
C PHE A 71 -13.28 -10.79 -13.36
N ASP A 72 -14.12 -10.62 -14.38
CA ASP A 72 -15.55 -10.34 -14.21
C ASP A 72 -16.25 -11.43 -13.39
N LEU A 73 -15.98 -12.70 -13.69
CA LEU A 73 -16.52 -13.83 -12.94
C LEU A 73 -16.07 -13.80 -11.47
N SER A 74 -14.79 -13.53 -11.23
CA SER A 74 -14.22 -13.46 -9.89
C SER A 74 -14.78 -12.27 -9.11
N ALA A 75 -14.83 -11.08 -9.71
CA ALA A 75 -15.37 -9.86 -9.11
C ALA A 75 -16.85 -10.04 -8.72
N ALA A 76 -17.67 -10.58 -9.61
CA ALA A 76 -19.07 -10.87 -9.31
C ALA A 76 -19.23 -11.88 -8.15
N GLN A 77 -18.41 -12.94 -8.16
CA GLN A 77 -18.43 -13.95 -7.11
C GLN A 77 -17.97 -13.40 -5.75
N ILE A 78 -16.91 -12.59 -5.73
CA ILE A 78 -16.39 -11.97 -4.50
C ILE A 78 -17.39 -10.94 -3.97
N ASN A 79 -17.93 -10.06 -4.80
CA ASN A 79 -18.94 -9.08 -4.39
C ASN A 79 -20.22 -9.75 -3.85
N SER A 80 -20.66 -10.85 -4.47
CA SER A 80 -21.79 -11.63 -3.97
C SER A 80 -21.53 -12.21 -2.57
N GLN A 81 -20.30 -12.66 -2.29
CA GLN A 81 -19.95 -13.30 -1.01
C GLN A 81 -19.58 -12.30 0.09
N LEU A 82 -18.72 -11.34 -0.21
CA LEU A 82 -18.10 -10.44 0.76
C LEU A 82 -18.77 -9.06 0.81
N GLY A 83 -19.46 -8.65 -0.26
CA GLY A 83 -19.99 -7.29 -0.42
C GLY A 83 -18.89 -6.29 -0.80
N ALA A 84 -19.17 -4.99 -0.69
CA ALA A 84 -18.21 -3.97 -1.11
C ALA A 84 -16.96 -3.93 -0.22
N PHE A 85 -15.79 -3.76 -0.83
CA PHE A 85 -14.53 -3.51 -0.13
C PHE A 85 -14.58 -2.21 0.68
N LYS A 86 -13.96 -2.19 1.86
CA LYS A 86 -13.94 -1.03 2.77
C LYS A 86 -12.54 -0.54 3.07
N SER A 87 -11.64 -1.43 3.49
CA SER A 87 -10.27 -1.08 3.89
C SER A 87 -9.40 -2.32 4.04
N ILE A 88 -8.09 -2.12 4.16
CA ILE A 88 -7.14 -3.13 4.62
C ILE A 88 -6.58 -2.78 6.01
N GLU A 89 -6.09 -3.79 6.70
CA GLU A 89 -5.31 -3.68 7.92
C GLU A 89 -4.04 -4.53 7.76
N TYR A 90 -2.88 -3.87 7.74
CA TYR A 90 -1.58 -4.53 7.63
C TYR A 90 -1.34 -5.46 8.83
N THR A 91 -0.87 -6.67 8.56
CA THR A 91 -0.59 -7.68 9.59
C THR A 91 0.90 -7.97 9.71
N SER A 92 1.56 -8.31 8.61
CA SER A 92 2.99 -8.62 8.57
C SER A 92 3.54 -8.55 7.15
N TYR A 93 4.86 -8.53 7.00
CA TYR A 93 5.53 -8.85 5.75
C TYR A 93 6.66 -9.85 5.96
N GLU A 94 7.04 -10.54 4.89
CA GLU A 94 8.15 -11.47 4.82
C GLU A 94 8.90 -11.28 3.50
N ASP A 95 10.23 -11.40 3.55
CA ASP A 95 11.08 -11.44 2.36
C ASP A 95 11.43 -12.89 2.03
N GLN A 96 11.03 -13.36 0.85
CA GLN A 96 11.29 -14.73 0.39
C GLN A 96 11.83 -14.72 -1.03
N GLU A 97 13.08 -15.15 -1.20
CA GLU A 97 13.71 -15.35 -2.53
C GLU A 97 13.68 -14.10 -3.43
N GLY A 98 13.73 -12.90 -2.85
CA GLY A 98 13.67 -11.63 -3.58
C GLY A 98 12.26 -11.14 -3.91
N LEU A 99 11.23 -11.82 -3.37
CA LEU A 99 9.85 -11.35 -3.34
C LEU A 99 9.51 -10.81 -1.96
N VAL A 100 8.69 -9.77 -1.92
CA VAL A 100 8.11 -9.25 -0.69
C VAL A 100 6.67 -9.76 -0.58
N ILE A 101 6.38 -10.51 0.47
CA ILE A 101 5.06 -11.06 0.76
C ILE A 101 4.46 -10.23 1.88
N VAL A 102 3.28 -9.64 1.66
CA VAL A 102 2.58 -8.81 2.64
C VAL A 102 1.23 -9.42 2.96
N HIS A 103 0.94 -9.56 4.25
CA HIS A 103 -0.32 -10.09 4.75
C HIS A 103 -1.19 -8.97 5.29
N TYR A 104 -2.46 -8.99 4.89
CA TYR A 104 -3.47 -8.04 5.30
C TYR A 104 -4.71 -8.76 5.82
N THR A 105 -5.45 -8.10 6.71
CA THR A 105 -6.87 -8.35 6.91
C THR A 105 -7.65 -7.34 6.07
N ALA A 106 -8.40 -7.80 5.06
CA ALA A 106 -9.27 -6.94 4.27
C ALA A 106 -10.69 -6.93 4.84
N LYS A 107 -11.23 -5.73 5.05
CA LYS A 107 -12.59 -5.51 5.56
C LYS A 107 -13.53 -5.29 4.39
N TYR A 108 -14.54 -6.14 4.28
CA TYR A 108 -15.64 -6.01 3.35
C TYR A 108 -16.94 -5.77 4.11
N GLU A 109 -18.01 -5.42 3.39
CA GLU A 109 -19.31 -5.12 3.99
C GLU A 109 -19.89 -6.26 4.84
N LYS A 110 -19.66 -7.53 4.45
CA LYS A 110 -20.25 -8.70 5.14
C LYS A 110 -19.30 -9.37 6.12
N MET A 111 -17.99 -9.30 5.89
CA MET A 111 -16.98 -9.98 6.71
C MET A 111 -15.57 -9.45 6.46
N GLU A 112 -14.63 -9.91 7.29
CA GLU A 112 -13.19 -9.72 7.10
C GLU A 112 -12.57 -11.00 6.54
N VAL A 113 -11.55 -10.86 5.69
CA VAL A 113 -10.83 -11.98 5.06
C VAL A 113 -9.32 -11.72 5.07
N GLY A 114 -8.52 -12.78 5.20
CA GLY A 114 -7.07 -12.68 5.04
C GLY A 114 -6.71 -12.49 3.56
N ILE A 115 -5.73 -11.63 3.30
CA ILE A 115 -5.18 -11.41 1.96
C ILE A 115 -3.66 -11.54 2.02
N ARG A 116 -3.11 -12.35 1.12
CA ARG A 116 -1.67 -12.40 0.85
C ARG A 116 -1.38 -11.73 -0.48
N MET A 117 -0.54 -10.71 -0.43
CA MET A 117 -0.03 -9.97 -1.57
C MET A 117 1.43 -10.31 -1.78
N VAL A 118 1.82 -10.59 -3.02
CA VAL A 118 3.22 -10.85 -3.38
C VAL A 118 3.68 -9.79 -4.34
N PHE A 119 4.81 -9.16 -4.02
CA PHE A 119 5.44 -8.10 -4.81
C PHE A 119 6.80 -8.56 -5.31
N ASP A 120 7.08 -8.23 -6.57
CA ASP A 120 8.40 -8.46 -7.17
C ASP A 120 9.41 -7.37 -6.80
N SER A 121 10.63 -7.48 -7.35
CA SER A 121 11.71 -6.52 -7.10
C SER A 121 11.41 -5.11 -7.59
N ASP A 122 10.50 -4.96 -8.54
CA ASP A 122 10.04 -3.67 -9.07
C ASP A 122 8.85 -3.13 -8.27
N LYS A 123 8.48 -3.80 -7.17
CA LYS A 123 7.38 -3.46 -6.25
C LYS A 123 6.01 -3.53 -6.92
N LEU A 124 5.89 -4.34 -7.98
CA LEU A 124 4.63 -4.61 -8.66
C LEU A 124 4.01 -5.90 -8.13
N ILE A 125 2.68 -5.96 -8.13
CA ILE A 125 1.94 -7.13 -7.65
C ILE A 125 2.19 -8.29 -8.62
N ALA A 126 2.83 -9.33 -8.11
CA ALA A 126 3.09 -10.59 -8.80
C ALA A 126 2.08 -11.68 -8.45
N GLY A 127 1.29 -11.50 -7.38
CA GLY A 127 0.28 -12.46 -6.97
C GLY A 127 -0.62 -11.96 -5.84
N GLN A 128 -1.84 -12.51 -5.79
CA GLN A 128 -2.86 -12.21 -4.78
C GLN A 128 -3.61 -13.50 -4.42
N TRP A 129 -3.81 -13.74 -3.12
CA TRP A 129 -4.61 -14.86 -2.60
C TRP A 129 -5.50 -14.39 -1.45
N PHE A 130 -6.68 -15.00 -1.34
CA PHE A 130 -7.50 -14.97 -0.13
C PHE A 130 -7.08 -16.12 0.81
N GLU A 131 -6.98 -15.85 2.10
CA GLU A 131 -6.59 -16.80 3.17
C GLU A 131 -7.70 -17.04 4.20
#